data_AF-A0A504KY00-F1
#
_entry.id   AF-A0A504KY00-F1
#
_cell.length_a   1.000
_cell.length_b   1.000
_cell.length_c   1.000
_cell.angle_alpha   90.00
_cell.angle_beta   90.00
_cell.angle_gamma   90.00
#
_symmetry.space_group_name_H-M   'P 1'
#
loop_
_entity.id
_entity.type
_entity.pdbx_description
1 polymer ?
#
loop_
_entity_poly.entity_id
_entity_poly.type
_entity_poly.pdbx_seq_one_letter_code
_entity_poly.pdbx_strand_id
1 'polypeptide(L)'
;MAYAIKTEIEDPAAERFVFAAQKTMYGGKRIAEGDVIFLFASENEGGQGLVARGIVTCSEAIARHPDLERQTPRVSVAVRRTALATRRLGRNELKRFKDWKDGRPETELNFKFYRQATDKIVGISDVTAAFLNCFF
;
A
#
# COMPACT_ATOMS: atom_id res chain seq x y z
N MET A 1 4.19 11.63 -5.77
CA MET A 1 4.92 10.35 -5.62
C MET A 1 3.92 9.19 -5.60
N ALA A 2 4.39 7.94 -5.58
CA ALA A 2 3.54 6.77 -5.54
C ALA A 2 3.76 5.94 -4.27
N TYR A 3 2.67 5.44 -3.71
CA TYR A 3 2.63 4.61 -2.52
C TYR A 3 1.74 3.40 -2.76
N ALA A 4 1.90 2.38 -1.94
CA ALA A 4 0.97 1.27 -1.87
C ALA A 4 0.56 1.04 -0.42
N ILE A 5 -0.71 0.71 -0.20
CA ILE A 5 -1.24 0.30 1.10
C ILE A 5 -1.74 -1.13 1.00
N LYS A 6 -1.34 -1.95 1.96
CA LYS A 6 -1.98 -3.24 2.24
C LYS A 6 -2.69 -3.13 3.58
N THR A 7 -4.00 -3.35 3.58
CA THR A 7 -4.86 -3.22 4.76
C THR A 7 -6.19 -3.93 4.52
N GLU A 8 -7.03 -4.02 5.53
CA GLU A 8 -8.40 -4.51 5.38
C GLU A 8 -9.22 -3.56 4.47
N ILE A 9 -9.92 -4.12 3.49
CA ILE A 9 -10.80 -3.38 2.59
C ILE A 9 -12.08 -4.20 2.40
N GLU A 10 -13.15 -3.80 3.07
CA GLU A 10 -14.45 -4.48 3.04
C GLU A 10 -15.17 -4.29 1.70
N ASP A 11 -15.24 -3.04 1.21
CA ASP A 11 -15.82 -2.70 -0.10
C ASP A 11 -14.74 -2.19 -1.07
N PRO A 12 -14.19 -3.07 -1.93
CA PRO A 12 -13.25 -2.67 -2.97
C PRO A 12 -13.80 -1.66 -4.00
N ALA A 13 -15.13 -1.58 -4.18
CA ALA A 13 -15.77 -0.74 -5.17
C ALA A 13 -16.03 0.69 -4.68
N ALA A 14 -15.88 0.95 -3.37
CA ALA A 14 -16.08 2.26 -2.76
C ALA A 14 -15.35 3.38 -3.52
N GLU A 15 -16.01 4.53 -3.67
CA GLU A 15 -15.42 5.70 -4.33
C GLU A 15 -14.41 6.42 -3.43
N ARG A 16 -14.56 6.28 -2.12
CA ARG A 16 -13.73 6.92 -1.10
C ARG A 16 -13.35 5.91 -0.04
N PHE A 17 -12.11 6.00 0.42
CA PHE A 17 -11.57 5.18 1.51
C PHE A 17 -11.01 6.09 2.59
N VAL A 18 -11.21 5.70 3.85
CA VAL A 18 -10.61 6.36 5.01
C VAL A 18 -9.86 5.29 5.79
N PHE A 19 -8.55 5.43 5.88
CA PHE A 19 -7.69 4.50 6.58
C PHE A 19 -7.06 5.21 7.78
N ALA A 20 -7.54 4.90 8.98
CA ALA A 20 -7.03 5.52 10.20
C ALA A 20 -5.73 4.85 10.67
N ALA A 21 -4.78 5.68 11.13
CA ALA A 21 -3.59 5.28 11.89
C ALA A 21 -2.81 4.07 11.31
N GLN A 22 -2.69 3.99 9.98
CA GLN A 22 -2.03 2.89 9.30
C GLN A 22 -0.53 2.90 9.59
N LYS A 23 0.03 1.72 9.91
CA LYS A 23 1.48 1.57 10.06
C LYS A 23 2.17 1.96 8.76
N THR A 24 3.33 2.59 8.86
CA THR A 24 4.11 2.95 7.68
C THR A 24 5.52 2.35 7.76
N MET A 25 6.04 1.93 6.61
CA MET A 25 7.40 1.44 6.44
C MET A 25 7.97 1.89 5.11
N TYR A 26 9.28 1.73 4.90
CA TYR A 26 9.93 2.01 3.61
C TYR A 26 9.57 3.38 3.01
N GLY A 27 9.59 4.41 3.85
CA GLY A 27 9.26 5.79 3.44
C GLY A 27 7.76 6.12 3.40
N GLY A 28 6.87 5.18 3.70
CA GLY A 28 5.40 5.38 3.67
C GLY A 28 4.91 6.55 4.53
N LYS A 29 5.64 6.92 5.59
CA LYS A 29 5.33 8.08 6.45
C LYS A 29 5.32 9.44 5.74
N ARG A 30 5.83 9.51 4.50
CA ARG A 30 5.91 10.74 3.70
C ARG A 30 4.73 10.93 2.75
N ILE A 31 3.76 10.01 2.76
CA ILE A 31 2.57 10.13 1.94
C ILE A 31 1.84 11.44 2.24
N ALA A 32 1.44 12.15 1.20
CA ALA A 32 0.81 13.46 1.28
C ALA A 32 -0.41 13.54 0.36
N GLU A 33 -1.21 14.58 0.53
CA GLU A 33 -2.29 14.91 -0.40
C GLU A 33 -1.75 15.07 -1.83
N GLY A 34 -2.50 14.58 -2.81
CA GLY A 34 -2.13 14.58 -4.23
C GLY A 34 -1.28 13.38 -4.66
N ASP A 35 -0.76 12.58 -3.74
CA ASP A 35 -0.01 11.36 -4.08
C ASP A 35 -0.91 10.26 -4.66
N VAL A 36 -0.33 9.44 -5.53
CA VAL A 36 -0.98 8.22 -6.03
C VAL A 36 -0.80 7.12 -5.00
N ILE A 37 -1.89 6.39 -4.71
CA ILE A 37 -1.85 5.24 -3.83
C ILE A 37 -2.54 4.03 -4.47
N PHE A 38 -1.86 2.88 -4.44
CA PHE A 38 -2.39 1.58 -4.87
C PHE A 38 -2.93 0.82 -3.66
N LEU A 39 -4.18 0.37 -3.74
CA LEU A 39 -4.90 -0.27 -2.64
C LEU A 39 -4.86 -1.80 -2.80
N PHE A 40 -4.24 -2.47 -1.83
CA PHE A 40 -4.22 -3.92 -1.70
C PHE A 40 -5.13 -4.34 -0.55
N ALA A 41 -6.20 -5.08 -0.85
CA ALA A 41 -7.01 -5.74 0.14
C ALA A 41 -6.21 -6.91 0.75
N SER A 42 -5.95 -6.82 2.05
CA SER A 42 -5.06 -7.74 2.77
C SER A 42 -5.59 -9.17 2.75
N GLU A 43 -4.79 -10.11 2.26
CA GLU A 43 -5.16 -11.53 2.25
C GLU A 43 -5.17 -12.17 3.65
N ASN A 44 -4.57 -11.50 4.66
CA ASN A 44 -4.72 -11.94 6.04
C ASN A 44 -6.14 -11.65 6.58
N GLU A 45 -6.82 -10.68 5.98
CA GLU A 45 -8.17 -10.24 6.32
C GLU A 45 -9.19 -10.73 5.27
N GLY A 46 -8.84 -11.77 4.50
CA GLY A 46 -9.72 -12.34 3.46
C GLY A 46 -9.72 -11.60 2.11
N GLY A 47 -8.90 -10.56 1.96
CA GLY A 47 -8.72 -9.81 0.72
C GLY A 47 -8.00 -10.58 -0.40
N GLN A 48 -7.94 -9.98 -1.58
CA GLN A 48 -7.43 -10.61 -2.81
C GLN A 48 -6.19 -9.94 -3.42
N GLY A 49 -5.52 -9.05 -2.69
CA GLY A 49 -4.41 -8.25 -3.19
C GLY A 49 -4.88 -6.94 -3.84
N LEU A 50 -4.23 -6.52 -4.93
CA LEU A 50 -4.52 -5.26 -5.61
C LEU A 50 -5.99 -5.18 -6.05
N VAL A 51 -6.70 -4.15 -5.61
CA VAL A 51 -8.13 -3.95 -5.94
C VAL A 51 -8.41 -2.61 -6.61
N ALA A 52 -7.65 -1.57 -6.28
CA ALA A 52 -7.94 -0.22 -6.73
C ALA A 52 -6.69 0.67 -6.77
N ARG A 53 -6.80 1.78 -7.49
CA ARG A 53 -5.88 2.92 -7.43
C ARG A 53 -6.67 4.17 -7.04
N GLY A 54 -6.05 5.06 -6.29
CA GLY A 54 -6.64 6.34 -5.93
C GLY A 54 -5.62 7.46 -5.80
N ILE A 55 -6.15 8.65 -5.52
CA ILE A 55 -5.38 9.84 -5.14
C ILE A 55 -5.67 10.12 -3.68
N VAL A 56 -4.61 10.37 -2.91
CA VAL A 56 -4.73 10.78 -1.50
C VAL A 56 -5.34 12.17 -1.45
N THR A 57 -6.45 12.31 -0.73
CA THR A 57 -7.15 13.59 -0.54
C THR A 57 -6.85 14.22 0.82
N CYS A 58 -6.42 13.42 1.80
CA CYS A 58 -5.96 13.91 3.10
C CYS A 58 -4.85 12.98 3.63
N SER A 59 -3.87 13.54 4.33
CA SER A 59 -2.83 12.77 5.01
C SER A 59 -2.48 13.44 6.35
N GLU A 60 -2.57 12.69 7.44
CA GLU A 60 -2.29 13.16 8.79
C GLU A 60 -1.34 12.21 9.52
N ALA A 61 -0.17 12.71 9.91
CA ALA A 61 0.78 11.93 10.70
C ALA A 61 0.27 11.78 12.13
N ILE A 62 0.28 10.55 12.64
CA ILE A 62 -0.08 10.29 14.04
C ILE A 62 1.12 10.65 14.93
N ALA A 63 0.86 11.50 15.93
CA ALA A 63 1.85 11.89 16.92
C ALA A 63 2.46 10.67 17.62
N ARG A 64 3.72 10.81 18.03
CA ARG A 64 4.37 9.78 18.85
C ARG A 64 3.81 9.85 20.26
N HIS A 65 3.53 8.69 20.84
CA HIS A 65 3.22 8.59 22.25
C HIS A 65 4.51 8.83 23.05
N PRO A 66 4.54 9.79 23.98
CA PRO A 66 5.75 10.11 24.74
C PRO A 66 6.24 8.93 25.58
N ASP A 67 5.33 8.07 26.04
CA ASP A 67 5.67 6.93 26.91
C ASP A 67 6.23 5.70 26.18
N LEU A 68 6.33 5.73 24.84
CA LEU A 68 6.85 4.61 24.05
C LEU A 68 8.29 4.87 23.61
N GLU A 69 9.23 4.02 24.04
CA GLU A 69 10.63 4.07 23.56
C GLU A 69 10.73 3.92 22.04
N ARG A 70 9.85 3.10 21.44
CA ARG A 70 9.78 2.87 20.01
C ARG A 70 8.34 2.80 19.54
N GLN A 71 8.03 3.64 18.55
CA GLN A 71 6.75 3.60 17.83
C GLN A 71 7.01 3.56 16.33
N THR A 72 6.43 2.56 15.66
CA THR A 72 6.35 2.56 14.19
C THR A 72 5.54 3.78 13.74
N PRO A 73 6.06 4.63 12.83
CA PRO A 73 5.31 5.79 12.37
C PRO A 73 3.98 5.38 11.75
N ARG A 74 2.92 6.11 12.08
CA ARG A 74 1.56 5.87 11.59
C ARG A 74 1.02 7.11 10.90
N VAL A 75 0.17 6.91 9.90
CA VAL A 75 -0.49 7.97 9.16
C VAL A 75 -1.95 7.60 8.94
N SER A 76 -2.86 8.54 9.13
CA SER A 76 -4.24 8.45 8.66
C SER A 76 -4.33 9.04 7.25
N VAL A 77 -4.99 8.37 6.32
CA VAL A 77 -5.18 8.87 4.96
C VAL A 77 -6.62 8.75 4.50
N ALA A 78 -7.08 9.73 3.74
CA ALA A 78 -8.29 9.62 2.93
C ALA A 78 -7.91 9.51 1.46
N VAL A 79 -8.63 8.67 0.72
CA VAL A 79 -8.30 8.35 -0.68
C VAL A 79 -9.57 8.44 -1.52
N ARG A 80 -9.49 9.10 -2.67
CA ARG A 80 -10.50 9.04 -3.72
C ARG A 80 -10.07 8.05 -4.80
N ARG A 81 -10.91 7.03 -5.06
CA ARG A 81 -10.66 6.02 -6.10
C ARG A 81 -10.64 6.67 -7.48
N THR A 82 -9.71 6.22 -8.33
CA THR A 82 -9.61 6.63 -9.73
C THR A 82 -9.72 5.47 -10.71
N ALA A 83 -9.43 4.24 -10.29
CA ALA A 83 -9.60 3.04 -11.12
C ALA A 83 -9.76 1.79 -10.24
N LEU A 84 -10.37 0.75 -10.82
CA LEU A 84 -10.45 -0.61 -10.26
C LEU A 84 -9.49 -1.51 -11.02
N ALA A 85 -8.86 -2.46 -10.31
CA ALA A 85 -7.96 -3.40 -10.95
C ALA A 85 -8.75 -4.34 -11.88
N THR A 86 -8.27 -4.49 -13.11
CA THR A 86 -8.84 -5.39 -14.12
C THR A 86 -8.19 -6.77 -14.13
N ARG A 87 -7.06 -6.91 -13.42
CA ARG A 87 -6.28 -8.15 -13.32
C ARG A 87 -5.83 -8.39 -11.87
N ARG A 88 -5.71 -9.66 -11.49
CA ARG A 88 -5.29 -10.07 -10.15
C ARG A 88 -3.80 -9.81 -9.92
N LEU A 89 -3.47 -9.33 -8.72
CA LEU A 89 -2.11 -9.22 -8.23
C LEU A 89 -2.09 -9.26 -6.70
N GLY A 90 -1.75 -10.41 -6.12
CA GLY A 90 -1.63 -10.58 -4.68
C GLY A 90 -0.48 -11.51 -4.30
N ARG A 91 -0.58 -12.10 -3.10
CA ARG A 91 0.44 -13.01 -2.56
C ARG A 91 0.77 -14.15 -3.52
N ASN A 92 -0.22 -14.71 -4.22
CA ASN A 92 -0.01 -15.88 -5.07
C ASN A 92 0.81 -15.55 -6.32
N GLU A 93 0.58 -14.38 -6.91
CA GLU A 93 1.33 -13.87 -8.05
C GLU A 93 2.73 -13.42 -7.62
N LEU A 94 2.88 -12.86 -6.42
CA LEU A 94 4.11 -12.19 -5.96
C LEU A 94 5.10 -13.09 -5.20
N LYS A 95 4.65 -14.16 -4.51
CA LYS A 95 5.51 -14.98 -3.62
C LYS A 95 6.71 -15.64 -4.31
N ARG A 96 6.64 -15.84 -5.63
CA ARG A 96 7.71 -16.47 -6.43
C ARG A 96 8.92 -15.54 -6.66
N PHE A 97 8.72 -14.23 -6.55
CA PHE A 97 9.74 -13.21 -6.83
C PHE A 97 10.60 -12.97 -5.60
N LYS A 98 11.58 -13.84 -5.38
CA LYS A 98 12.42 -13.89 -4.17
C LYS A 98 13.90 -13.63 -4.40
N ASP A 99 14.28 -13.23 -5.62
CA ASP A 99 15.63 -12.77 -5.91
C ASP A 99 15.74 -11.28 -5.59
N TRP A 100 16.10 -10.95 -4.34
CA TRP A 100 16.05 -9.58 -3.82
C TRP A 100 16.96 -8.57 -4.53
N LYS A 101 17.81 -9.02 -5.46
CA LYS A 101 18.75 -8.17 -6.20
C LYS A 101 18.40 -8.03 -7.68
N ASP A 102 17.30 -8.61 -8.14
CA ASP A 102 16.89 -8.56 -9.54
C ASP A 102 16.33 -7.21 -10.01
N GLY A 103 16.08 -6.28 -9.07
CA GLY A 103 15.55 -4.94 -9.35
C GLY A 103 14.12 -4.91 -9.87
N ARG A 104 13.41 -6.04 -9.84
CA ARG A 104 12.08 -6.17 -10.44
C ARG A 104 10.99 -5.53 -9.55
N PRO A 105 9.96 -4.94 -10.17
CA PRO A 105 8.85 -4.36 -9.42
C PRO A 105 8.07 -5.40 -8.61
N GLU A 106 7.93 -6.63 -9.12
CA GLU A 106 7.27 -7.71 -8.38
C GLU A 106 8.07 -8.11 -7.13
N THR A 107 9.40 -8.13 -7.24
CA THR A 107 10.31 -8.42 -6.12
C THR A 107 10.22 -7.33 -5.05
N GLU A 108 10.15 -6.05 -5.45
CA GLU A 108 9.95 -4.93 -4.53
C GLU A 108 8.63 -5.09 -3.73
N LEU A 109 7.54 -5.41 -4.41
CA LEU A 109 6.23 -5.63 -3.77
C LEU A 109 6.25 -6.86 -2.86
N ASN A 110 6.86 -7.96 -3.30
CA ASN A 110 7.03 -9.16 -2.47
C ASN A 110 7.80 -8.84 -1.19
N PHE A 111 8.91 -8.13 -1.32
CA PHE A 111 9.75 -7.72 -0.21
C PHE A 111 8.99 -6.82 0.78
N LYS A 112 8.28 -5.80 0.29
CA LYS A 112 7.64 -4.78 1.13
C LYS A 112 6.37 -5.29 1.82
N PHE A 113 5.57 -6.13 1.17
CA PHE A 113 4.31 -6.63 1.72
C PHE A 113 4.36 -8.05 2.26
N TYR A 114 5.00 -8.99 1.55
CA TYR A 114 4.76 -10.42 1.80
C TYR A 114 5.90 -11.13 2.53
N ARG A 115 7.12 -10.58 2.52
CA ARG A 115 8.24 -11.08 3.34
C ARG A 115 7.93 -11.02 4.84
N GLN A 116 7.31 -9.94 5.29
CA GLN A 116 6.87 -9.74 6.68
C GLN A 116 5.34 -9.77 6.83
N ALA A 117 4.60 -10.07 5.74
CA ALA A 117 3.14 -10.28 5.67
C ALA A 117 2.29 -9.40 6.61
N THR A 118 2.59 -8.12 6.68
CA THR A 118 1.98 -7.17 7.64
C THR A 118 1.32 -6.02 6.90
N ASP A 119 0.25 -5.49 7.48
CA ASP A 119 -0.50 -4.37 6.90
C ASP A 119 0.17 -3.05 7.21
N LYS A 120 0.33 -2.25 6.14
CA LYS A 120 1.14 -1.04 6.13
C LYS A 120 1.00 -0.23 4.84
N ILE A 121 1.36 1.04 4.93
CA ILE A 121 1.66 1.93 3.80
C ILE A 121 3.17 1.89 3.52
N VAL A 122 3.54 1.78 2.25
CA VAL A 122 4.93 1.79 1.77
C VAL A 122 5.10 2.76 0.61
N GLY A 123 6.23 3.46 0.56
CA GLY A 123 6.63 4.16 -0.67
C GLY A 123 7.08 3.12 -1.70
N ILE A 124 6.83 3.37 -2.98
CA ILE A 124 7.25 2.49 -4.09
C ILE A 124 8.09 3.25 -5.11
N SER A 125 8.94 2.53 -5.84
CA SER A 125 9.71 3.12 -6.95
C SER A 125 8.80 3.51 -8.13
N ASP A 126 9.28 4.41 -8.99
CA ASP A 126 8.56 4.81 -10.21
C ASP A 126 8.37 3.62 -11.17
N VAL A 127 9.35 2.70 -11.24
CA VAL A 127 9.25 1.46 -12.03
C VAL A 127 8.11 0.58 -11.50
N THR A 128 8.00 0.43 -10.17
CA THR A 128 6.90 -0.32 -9.55
C THR A 128 5.55 0.36 -9.75
N ALA A 129 5.49 1.68 -9.69
CA ALA A 129 4.28 2.43 -9.99
C ALA A 129 3.84 2.24 -11.45
N ALA A 130 4.77 2.31 -12.41
CA ALA A 130 4.50 2.05 -13.82
C ALA A 130 4.00 0.62 -14.07
N PHE A 131 4.64 -0.37 -13.42
CA PHE A 131 4.19 -1.76 -13.45
C PHE A 131 2.75 -1.93 -12.92
N LEU A 132 2.44 -1.33 -11.78
CA LEU A 132 1.09 -1.40 -11.19
C LEU A 132 0.03 -0.71 -12.06
N ASN A 133 0.40 0.38 -12.76
CA ASN A 133 -0.53 1.06 -13.66
C ASN A 133 -1.03 0.17 -14.81
N CYS A 134 -0.30 -0.89 -15.19
CA CYS A 134 -0.76 -1.83 -16.21
C CYS A 134 -1.97 -2.67 -15.76
N PHE A 135 -2.35 -2.67 -14.47
CA PHE A 135 -3.44 -3.48 -13.93
C PHE A 135 -4.80 -2.78 -13.96
N PHE A 136 -4.89 -1.58 -14.54
CA PHE A 136 -6.06 -0.72 -14.56
C PHE A 136 -6.39 -0.34 -16.01
#